data_AF-A0A7X3QIT5-F1
#
_entry.id   AF-A0A7X3QIT5-F1
#
_cell.length_a   1.000
_cell.length_b   1.000
_cell.length_c   1.000
_cell.angle_alpha   90.00
_cell.angle_beta   90.00
_cell.angle_gamma   90.00
#
_symmetry.space_group_name_H-M   'P 1'
#
loop_
_entity.id
_entity.type
_entity.pdbx_description
1 polymer ?
#
loop_
_entity_poly.entity_id
_entity_poly.type
_entity_poly.pdbx_seq_one_letter_code
_entity_poly.pdbx_strand_id
1 'polypeptide(L)'
;MTALGRVGATSLVAVVGVVVLVACGSSETDPWEERWALLGIPEAEFVFLGDWTDEEQESIRWELKRVQVVFAEHFGAVTSDFTVYVSAELDRPEVRRLGRTCGGGSWDRRVIRIVLEGCSEGYRARGGPLAREYFHVLQRKAGTISTASGAPGRWMVEGAAVYAQAIYDDLTGRRPLAAQRELERLSWSASGTSAPHLGDPSEVGFIVTERLVEQTGPEAILEFFRLGGHRAAFTQAFGVDYDVFAAAIEVHRLQVAAPFEWRVAGTVFDSAGQPAAGLDIFAVVRIEGKSRAVGSGETDTQGEFGFATPGTGYTIAVFLQCHRDDGAVKWVHVGELGEEGFVADEDGTWNHREEGAEPFADGDRDRTNLVIEIPETRESLIAKHCQQ
;
A
#
# COMPACT_ATOMS: atom_id res chain seq x y z
N MET A 1 -15.28 37.67 -54.16
CA MET A 1 -15.94 38.97 -54.42
C MET A 1 -17.43 38.80 -54.16
N THR A 2 -18.03 39.72 -53.38
CA THR A 2 -19.46 39.86 -53.00
C THR A 2 -20.08 38.70 -52.19
N ALA A 3 -20.27 38.75 -50.87
CA ALA A 3 -20.99 39.65 -49.95
C ALA A 3 -22.50 39.35 -49.77
N LEU A 4 -22.81 38.91 -48.53
CA LEU A 4 -24.00 39.17 -47.67
C LEU A 4 -25.40 38.70 -48.10
N GLY A 5 -26.01 37.90 -47.21
CA GLY A 5 -27.46 37.64 -47.12
C GLY A 5 -27.88 37.31 -45.68
N ARG A 6 -28.71 38.18 -45.11
CA ARG A 6 -29.24 38.32 -43.72
C ARG A 6 -29.98 37.12 -43.12
N VAL A 7 -29.81 36.90 -41.80
CA VAL A 7 -30.75 37.07 -40.65
C VAL A 7 -32.04 36.24 -40.72
N GLY A 8 -32.17 35.28 -39.80
CA GLY A 8 -33.41 34.57 -39.47
C GLY A 8 -33.50 34.36 -37.95
N ALA A 9 -34.67 34.68 -37.41
CA ALA A 9 -34.95 35.01 -36.02
C ALA A 9 -34.78 33.88 -34.98
N THR A 10 -34.36 34.29 -33.78
CA THR A 10 -34.48 33.57 -32.51
C THR A 10 -35.95 33.38 -32.15
N SER A 11 -36.43 32.13 -32.13
CA SER A 11 -37.68 31.78 -31.46
C SER A 11 -37.41 31.47 -30.00
N LEU A 12 -37.86 32.38 -29.14
CA LEU A 12 -38.01 32.19 -27.71
C LEU A 12 -39.14 31.16 -27.50
N VAL A 13 -38.81 29.93 -27.11
CA VAL A 13 -39.81 28.99 -26.59
C VAL A 13 -39.91 29.24 -25.09
N ALA A 14 -41.00 29.90 -24.67
CA ALA A 14 -41.39 29.99 -23.28
C ALA A 14 -41.82 28.58 -22.82
N VAL A 15 -40.92 27.86 -22.15
CA VAL A 15 -41.29 26.66 -21.39
C VAL A 15 -41.91 27.15 -20.08
N VAL A 16 -43.22 26.89 -19.97
CA VAL A 16 -44.02 27.07 -18.77
C VAL A 16 -43.32 26.39 -17.61
N GLY A 17 -43.01 27.19 -16.59
CA GLY A 17 -42.29 26.76 -15.40
C GLY A 17 -43.00 25.63 -14.67
N VAL A 18 -42.39 24.44 -14.71
CA VAL A 18 -42.46 23.52 -13.60
C VAL A 18 -41.49 24.09 -12.56
N VAL A 19 -42.04 24.73 -11.54
CA VAL A 19 -41.31 24.95 -10.30
C VAL A 19 -41.09 23.56 -9.70
N VAL A 20 -39.95 22.95 -10.02
CA VAL A 20 -39.44 21.85 -9.21
C VAL A 20 -39.07 22.49 -7.88
N LEU A 21 -39.97 22.38 -6.92
CA LEU A 21 -39.61 22.48 -5.51
C LEU A 21 -38.60 21.34 -5.28
N VAL A 22 -37.31 21.65 -5.41
CA VAL A 22 -36.26 20.84 -4.81
C VAL A 22 -36.52 20.94 -3.31
N ALA A 23 -37.20 19.94 -2.77
CA ALA A 23 -37.28 19.76 -1.34
C ALA A 23 -35.85 19.50 -0.86
N CYS A 24 -35.17 20.54 -0.39
CA CYS A 24 -34.00 20.40 0.49
C CYS A 24 -34.51 19.81 1.80
N GLY A 25 -34.75 18.50 1.82
CA GLY A 25 -35.58 17.90 2.88
C GLY A 25 -35.76 16.40 2.76
N SER A 26 -34.68 15.67 2.51
CA SER A 26 -34.52 14.32 3.05
C SER A 26 -33.03 14.09 3.20
N SER A 27 -32.59 13.78 4.42
CA SER A 27 -31.37 13.02 4.63
C SER A 27 -31.50 11.77 3.76
N GLU A 28 -30.91 11.78 2.56
CA GLU A 28 -30.68 10.55 1.83
C GLU A 28 -29.82 9.72 2.79
N THR A 29 -30.44 8.71 3.38
CA THR A 29 -29.76 7.66 4.12
C THR A 29 -28.59 7.22 3.27
N ASP A 30 -27.39 7.23 3.85
CA ASP A 30 -26.19 6.83 3.13
C ASP A 30 -26.49 5.45 2.50
N PRO A 31 -26.39 5.28 1.17
CA PRO A 31 -26.71 4.01 0.50
C PRO A 31 -25.95 2.81 1.08
N TRP A 32 -24.83 3.05 1.79
CA TRP A 32 -24.11 2.02 2.53
C TRP A 32 -24.82 1.55 3.80
N GLU A 33 -25.58 2.40 4.48
CA GLU A 33 -26.36 2.04 5.68
C GLU A 33 -27.42 1.00 5.37
N GLU A 34 -28.23 1.27 4.35
CA GLU A 34 -29.31 0.37 3.94
C GLU A 34 -28.75 -0.96 3.47
N ARG A 35 -27.68 -0.94 2.66
CA ARG A 35 -26.99 -2.15 2.20
C ARG A 35 -26.38 -2.95 3.34
N TRP A 36 -25.80 -2.29 4.33
CA TRP A 36 -25.25 -2.95 5.51
C TRP A 36 -26.36 -3.59 6.36
N ALA A 37 -27.47 -2.89 6.56
CA ALA A 37 -28.62 -3.42 7.30
C ALA A 37 -29.19 -4.70 6.64
N LEU A 38 -29.17 -4.77 5.30
CA LEU A 38 -29.58 -5.97 4.55
C LEU A 38 -28.69 -7.19 4.79
N LEU A 39 -27.45 -7.02 5.26
CA LEU A 39 -26.56 -8.14 5.61
C LEU A 39 -27.04 -8.89 6.87
N GLY A 40 -27.88 -8.27 7.70
CA GLY A 40 -28.46 -8.91 8.89
C GLY A 40 -27.43 -9.32 9.95
N ILE A 41 -26.25 -8.71 9.97
CA ILE A 41 -25.21 -8.94 10.97
C ILE A 41 -25.26 -7.88 12.08
N PRO A 42 -24.90 -8.23 13.33
CA PRO A 42 -24.78 -7.22 14.39
C PRO A 42 -23.63 -6.25 14.08
N GLU A 43 -23.62 -5.08 14.71
CA GLU A 43 -22.45 -4.19 14.66
C GLU A 43 -21.27 -4.84 15.39
N ALA A 44 -20.05 -4.65 14.87
CA ALA A 44 -18.84 -5.11 15.54
C ALA A 44 -18.58 -4.31 16.83
N GLU A 45 -17.89 -4.93 17.78
CA GLU A 45 -17.46 -4.22 18.98
C GLU A 45 -16.27 -3.30 18.65
N PHE A 46 -16.30 -2.07 19.15
CA PHE A 46 -15.19 -1.13 19.02
C PHE A 46 -14.70 -0.69 20.39
N VAL A 47 -13.37 -0.61 20.53
CA VAL A 47 -12.68 -0.05 21.69
C VAL A 47 -11.75 1.06 21.20
N PHE A 48 -12.16 2.30 21.42
CA PHE A 48 -11.36 3.48 21.11
C PHE A 48 -10.42 3.79 22.29
N LEU A 49 -9.12 3.76 22.02
CA LEU A 49 -8.04 4.02 22.98
C LEU A 49 -7.49 5.42 22.72
N GLY A 50 -7.84 6.38 23.57
CA GLY A 50 -7.50 7.78 23.33
C GLY A 50 -8.66 8.71 23.62
N ASP A 51 -8.41 9.98 23.37
CA ASP A 51 -9.46 10.97 23.27
C ASP A 51 -9.95 10.98 21.82
N TRP A 52 -11.20 10.59 21.61
CA TRP A 52 -11.84 10.52 20.30
C TRP A 52 -13.18 11.24 20.37
N THR A 53 -13.44 12.11 19.40
CA THR A 53 -14.76 12.73 19.26
C THR A 53 -15.79 11.70 18.78
N ASP A 54 -17.07 11.93 19.08
CA ASP A 54 -18.15 11.06 18.61
C ASP A 54 -18.17 10.97 17.07
N GLU A 55 -17.88 12.08 16.39
CA GLU A 55 -17.81 12.16 14.92
C GLU A 55 -16.70 11.27 14.34
N GLU A 56 -15.49 11.29 14.93
CA GLU A 56 -14.39 10.43 14.49
C GLU A 56 -14.72 8.95 14.74
N GLN A 57 -15.31 8.62 15.88
CA GLN A 57 -15.72 7.26 16.20
C GLN A 57 -16.79 6.75 15.21
N GLU A 58 -17.79 7.59 14.92
CA GLU A 58 -18.85 7.27 13.98
C GLU A 58 -18.30 7.08 12.55
N SER A 59 -17.39 7.96 12.12
CA SER A 59 -16.72 7.84 10.82
C SER A 59 -15.98 6.51 10.65
N ILE A 60 -15.26 6.05 11.68
CA ILE A 60 -14.54 4.77 11.64
C ILE A 60 -15.51 3.57 11.66
N ARG A 61 -16.63 3.67 12.39
CA ARG A 61 -17.68 2.64 12.35
C ARG A 61 -18.33 2.55 10.98
N TRP A 62 -18.63 3.70 10.37
CA TRP A 62 -19.15 3.80 9.01
C TRP A 62 -18.22 3.16 8.01
N GLU A 63 -16.92 3.40 8.14
CA GLU A 63 -15.91 2.79 7.31
C GLU A 63 -15.93 1.26 7.36
N LEU A 64 -16.02 0.67 8.57
CA LEU A 64 -16.11 -0.78 8.70
C LEU A 64 -17.39 -1.33 8.06
N LYS A 65 -18.54 -0.66 8.21
CA LYS A 65 -19.79 -1.07 7.56
C LYS A 65 -19.65 -1.12 6.05
N ARG A 66 -19.00 -0.11 5.45
CA ARG A 66 -18.68 -0.07 4.01
C ARG A 66 -17.80 -1.24 3.59
N VAL A 67 -16.73 -1.52 4.34
CA VAL A 67 -15.87 -2.68 4.11
C VAL A 67 -16.66 -3.98 4.15
N GLN A 68 -17.54 -4.16 5.15
CA GLN A 68 -18.38 -5.35 5.30
C GLN A 68 -19.33 -5.54 4.12
N VAL A 69 -19.95 -4.47 3.61
CA VAL A 69 -20.82 -4.54 2.41
C VAL A 69 -20.02 -4.98 1.19
N VAL A 70 -18.89 -4.31 0.90
CA VAL A 70 -18.06 -4.65 -0.27
C VAL A 70 -17.59 -6.09 -0.18
N PHE A 71 -17.22 -6.57 1.01
CA PHE A 71 -16.69 -7.92 1.16
C PHE A 71 -17.80 -8.99 1.10
N ALA A 72 -18.99 -8.69 1.61
CA ALA A 72 -20.14 -9.57 1.44
C ALA A 72 -20.51 -9.76 -0.04
N GLU A 73 -20.49 -8.68 -0.82
CA GLU A 73 -20.85 -8.69 -2.24
C GLU A 73 -19.75 -9.29 -3.13
N HIS A 74 -18.48 -8.97 -2.85
CA HIS A 74 -17.36 -9.39 -3.70
C HIS A 74 -16.78 -10.75 -3.32
N PHE A 75 -16.69 -11.08 -2.03
CA PHE A 75 -16.11 -12.34 -1.55
C PHE A 75 -17.16 -13.34 -1.05
N GLY A 76 -18.45 -12.96 -1.03
CA GLY A 76 -19.52 -13.81 -0.53
C GLY A 76 -19.45 -14.06 0.98
N ALA A 77 -18.71 -13.25 1.74
CA ALA A 77 -18.44 -13.50 3.15
C ALA A 77 -18.46 -12.24 4.00
N VAL A 78 -19.05 -12.36 5.19
CA VAL A 78 -19.14 -11.28 6.16
C VAL A 78 -19.17 -11.82 7.59
N THR A 79 -18.71 -11.00 8.52
CA THR A 79 -18.76 -11.25 9.95
C THR A 79 -18.68 -9.95 10.74
N SER A 80 -19.13 -10.02 11.99
CA SER A 80 -18.93 -9.02 13.06
C SER A 80 -18.40 -9.66 14.36
N ASP A 81 -18.03 -10.94 14.31
CA ASP A 81 -17.48 -11.69 15.45
C ASP A 81 -15.99 -11.37 15.67
N PHE A 82 -15.71 -10.12 16.03
CA PHE A 82 -14.40 -9.57 16.36
C PHE A 82 -14.55 -8.22 17.08
N THR A 83 -13.46 -7.78 17.71
CA THR A 83 -13.35 -6.46 18.32
C THR A 83 -12.34 -5.61 17.53
N VAL A 84 -12.67 -4.35 17.27
CA VAL A 84 -11.76 -3.36 16.67
C VAL A 84 -11.19 -2.48 17.75
N TYR A 85 -9.86 -2.52 17.93
CA TYR A 85 -9.14 -1.59 18.79
C TYR A 85 -8.55 -0.49 17.91
N VAL A 86 -8.91 0.75 18.20
CA VAL A 86 -8.42 1.92 17.45
C VAL A 86 -7.67 2.83 18.41
N SER A 87 -6.45 3.19 18.09
CA SER A 87 -5.69 4.19 18.83
C SER A 87 -5.08 5.24 17.93
N ALA A 88 -5.11 6.49 18.40
CA ALA A 88 -4.47 7.61 17.72
C ALA A 88 -2.98 7.72 18.06
N GLU A 89 -2.49 7.06 19.12
CA GLU A 89 -1.14 7.24 19.68
C GLU A 89 -0.40 5.89 19.81
N LEU A 90 0.84 5.82 19.30
CA LEU A 90 1.73 4.65 19.38
C LEU A 90 2.30 4.45 20.79
N ASP A 91 2.49 5.53 21.55
CA ASP A 91 3.30 5.50 22.76
C ASP A 91 2.57 5.06 24.03
N ARG A 92 1.26 4.85 23.96
CA ARG A 92 0.49 4.36 25.11
C ARG A 92 0.92 2.95 25.51
N PRO A 93 1.17 2.66 26.81
CA PRO A 93 1.57 1.33 27.28
C PRO A 93 0.60 0.22 26.83
N GLU A 94 -0.69 0.52 26.75
CA GLU A 94 -1.73 -0.39 26.27
C GLU A 94 -1.53 -0.72 24.79
N VAL A 95 -1.18 0.27 23.97
CA VAL A 95 -0.95 0.17 22.52
C VAL A 95 0.36 -0.54 22.20
N ARG A 96 1.42 -0.28 22.99
CA ARG A 96 2.71 -0.98 22.84
C ARG A 96 2.59 -2.49 22.92
N ARG A 97 1.62 -3.01 23.68
CA ARG A 97 1.32 -4.46 23.75
C ARG A 97 0.54 -4.98 22.54
N LEU A 98 -0.07 -4.09 21.76
CA LEU A 98 -0.90 -4.38 20.60
C LEU A 98 -0.07 -4.38 19.29
N GLY A 99 1.04 -3.66 19.22
CA GLY A 99 1.93 -3.60 18.05
C GLY A 99 2.29 -2.14 17.68
N ARG A 100 3.30 -1.95 16.81
CA ARG A 100 3.80 -0.61 16.41
C ARG A 100 3.50 -0.22 14.95
N THR A 101 2.71 -1.01 14.23
CA THR A 101 2.49 -0.82 12.79
C THR A 101 1.16 -0.10 12.52
N CYS A 102 1.07 0.58 11.37
CA CYS A 102 -0.21 1.03 10.79
C CYS A 102 -1.08 -0.19 10.51
N GLY A 103 -1.90 -0.58 11.47
CA GLY A 103 -2.66 -1.82 11.39
C GLY A 103 -1.88 -3.04 11.87
N GLY A 104 -2.62 -3.97 12.45
CA GLY A 104 -2.12 -5.31 12.76
C GLY A 104 -3.23 -6.23 13.24
N GLY A 105 -3.55 -7.24 12.44
CA GLY A 105 -4.37 -8.36 12.83
C GLY A 105 -3.59 -9.26 13.76
N SER A 106 -4.09 -9.43 14.99
CA SER A 106 -3.59 -10.51 15.84
C SER A 106 -4.29 -11.78 15.41
N TRP A 107 -3.58 -12.62 14.65
CA TRP A 107 -4.06 -13.92 14.19
C TRP A 107 -4.64 -14.81 15.30
N ASP A 108 -4.27 -14.57 16.55
CA ASP A 108 -4.71 -15.32 17.74
C ASP A 108 -6.00 -14.80 18.41
N ARG A 109 -6.45 -13.54 18.22
CA ARG A 109 -7.48 -12.93 19.11
C ARG A 109 -8.84 -12.46 18.56
N ARG A 110 -9.24 -12.67 17.29
CA ARG A 110 -10.47 -12.07 16.70
C ARG A 110 -10.48 -10.55 16.91
N VAL A 111 -9.34 -9.95 16.62
CA VAL A 111 -9.10 -8.54 16.91
C VAL A 111 -8.45 -7.88 15.70
N ILE A 112 -9.04 -6.76 15.28
CA ILE A 112 -8.41 -5.79 14.38
C ILE A 112 -7.77 -4.72 15.27
N ARG A 113 -6.50 -4.40 15.02
CA ARG A 113 -5.80 -3.32 15.72
C ARG A 113 -5.42 -2.27 14.71
N ILE A 114 -5.73 -1.02 15.00
CA ILE A 114 -5.40 0.12 14.16
C ILE A 114 -4.71 1.15 15.04
N VAL A 115 -3.48 1.49 14.67
CA VAL A 115 -2.73 2.59 15.29
C VAL A 115 -2.52 3.67 14.23
N LEU A 116 -3.30 4.74 14.32
CA LEU A 116 -3.37 5.76 13.27
C LEU A 116 -2.08 6.57 13.15
N GLU A 117 -1.35 6.84 14.23
CA GLU A 117 -0.08 7.57 14.16
C GLU A 117 0.92 6.90 13.22
N GLY A 118 0.97 5.56 13.23
CA GLY A 118 1.81 4.79 12.32
C GLY A 118 1.36 4.82 10.85
N CYS A 119 0.15 5.32 10.57
CA CYS A 119 -0.42 5.39 9.23
C CYS A 119 -0.08 6.68 8.49
N SER A 120 -0.05 6.63 7.16
CA SER A 120 0.00 7.82 6.29
C SER A 120 -1.27 8.66 6.42
N GLU A 121 -1.35 9.90 5.91
CA GLU A 121 -2.59 10.71 6.02
C GLU A 121 -3.76 10.03 5.34
N GLY A 122 -3.49 9.53 4.14
CA GLY A 122 -4.49 8.84 3.35
C GLY A 122 -5.06 7.65 4.12
N TYR A 123 -4.16 6.85 4.71
CA TYR A 123 -4.32 6.11 5.97
C TYR A 123 -5.40 6.62 6.94
N ARG A 124 -4.99 7.62 7.72
CA ARG A 124 -5.68 8.12 8.89
C ARG A 124 -7.05 8.70 8.58
N ALA A 125 -7.14 9.51 7.52
CA ALA A 125 -8.38 10.15 7.08
C ALA A 125 -9.47 9.13 6.69
N ARG A 126 -9.08 7.86 6.50
CA ARG A 126 -9.96 6.76 6.08
C ARG A 126 -10.05 5.64 7.12
N GLY A 127 -9.69 5.91 8.38
CA GLY A 127 -9.78 4.93 9.47
C GLY A 127 -8.69 3.84 9.44
N GLY A 128 -7.59 4.02 8.71
CA GLY A 128 -6.48 3.08 8.66
C GLY A 128 -6.65 1.95 7.63
N PRO A 129 -5.89 0.85 7.73
CA PRO A 129 -5.94 -0.28 6.79
C PRO A 129 -7.11 -1.23 7.09
N LEU A 130 -8.28 -0.70 7.48
CA LEU A 130 -9.45 -1.48 7.91
C LEU A 130 -9.82 -2.62 6.96
N ALA A 131 -9.86 -2.36 5.65
CA ALA A 131 -10.19 -3.37 4.65
C ALA A 131 -9.20 -4.55 4.65
N ARG A 132 -7.89 -4.26 4.71
CA ARG A 132 -6.85 -5.29 4.75
C ARG A 132 -6.98 -6.13 6.02
N GLU A 133 -7.08 -5.48 7.18
CA GLU A 133 -7.18 -6.17 8.47
C GLU A 133 -8.49 -6.95 8.62
N TYR A 134 -9.59 -6.43 8.08
CA TYR A 134 -10.86 -7.14 8.04
C TYR A 134 -10.77 -8.41 7.18
N PHE A 135 -10.01 -8.40 6.09
CA PHE A 135 -9.79 -9.61 5.30
C PHE A 135 -9.10 -10.70 6.12
N HIS A 136 -8.12 -10.34 6.95
CA HIS A 136 -7.49 -11.30 7.88
C HIS A 136 -8.49 -11.92 8.87
N VAL A 137 -9.50 -11.15 9.31
CA VAL A 137 -10.62 -11.70 10.11
C VAL A 137 -11.43 -12.73 9.31
N LEU A 138 -11.74 -12.45 8.05
CA LEU A 138 -12.46 -13.40 7.19
C LEU A 138 -11.64 -14.66 6.91
N GLN A 139 -10.36 -14.52 6.60
CA GLN A 139 -9.44 -15.65 6.38
C GLN A 139 -9.47 -16.60 7.59
N ARG A 140 -9.38 -16.04 8.80
CA ARG A 140 -9.45 -16.80 10.05
C ARG A 140 -10.83 -17.41 10.30
N LYS A 141 -11.90 -16.68 10.03
CA LYS A 141 -13.27 -17.19 10.20
C LYS A 141 -13.52 -18.37 9.26
N ALA A 142 -12.99 -18.31 8.05
CA ALA A 142 -13.07 -19.39 7.09
C ALA A 142 -12.32 -20.64 7.60
N GLY A 143 -11.10 -20.48 8.09
CA GLY A 143 -10.34 -21.58 8.70
C GLY A 143 -8.95 -21.19 9.17
N THR A 144 -8.12 -22.19 9.49
CA THR A 144 -6.73 -22.00 9.93
C THR A 144 -5.77 -22.17 8.77
N ILE A 145 -4.72 -21.35 8.70
CA ILE A 145 -3.57 -21.62 7.84
C ILE A 145 -2.67 -22.65 8.52
N SER A 146 -2.31 -23.70 7.79
CA SER A 146 -1.24 -24.59 8.22
C SER A 146 0.08 -23.81 8.29
N THR A 147 0.73 -23.82 9.46
CA THR A 147 2.09 -23.29 9.64
C THR A 147 3.17 -24.28 9.22
N ALA A 148 2.79 -25.43 8.66
CA ALA A 148 3.73 -26.42 8.18
C ALA A 148 4.59 -25.87 7.02
N SER A 149 5.86 -26.26 6.98
CA SER A 149 6.78 -25.91 5.90
C SER A 149 6.21 -26.35 4.54
N GLY A 150 6.17 -25.43 3.57
CA GLY A 150 5.66 -25.68 2.22
C GLY A 150 4.16 -25.42 2.00
N ALA A 151 3.43 -24.94 3.01
CA ALA A 151 2.12 -24.34 2.78
C ALA A 151 2.27 -23.00 2.04
N PRO A 152 1.27 -22.56 1.24
CA PRO A 152 1.21 -21.22 0.61
C PRO A 152 1.20 -20.03 1.60
N GLY A 153 1.59 -20.26 2.86
CA GLY A 153 1.00 -19.66 4.05
C GLY A 153 1.09 -18.13 4.05
N ARG A 154 2.31 -17.58 4.09
CA ARG A 154 2.44 -16.15 4.38
C ARG A 154 2.10 -15.28 3.16
N TRP A 155 2.56 -15.66 1.96
CA TRP A 155 2.31 -14.88 0.75
C TRP A 155 0.82 -14.87 0.37
N MET A 156 0.12 -15.99 0.52
CA MET A 156 -1.31 -16.05 0.20
C MET A 156 -2.14 -15.25 1.21
N VAL A 157 -1.71 -15.28 2.48
CA VAL A 157 -2.34 -14.53 3.56
C VAL A 157 -2.24 -13.02 3.34
N GLU A 158 -1.02 -12.51 3.21
CA GLU A 158 -0.77 -11.07 3.07
C GLU A 158 -1.19 -10.58 1.69
N GLY A 159 -0.84 -11.33 0.65
CA GLY A 159 -1.19 -11.04 -0.72
C GLY A 159 -2.68 -10.91 -0.95
N ALA A 160 -3.48 -11.84 -0.41
CA ALA A 160 -4.92 -11.78 -0.57
C ALA A 160 -5.56 -10.64 0.24
N ALA A 161 -4.98 -10.27 1.38
CA ALA A 161 -5.45 -9.10 2.13
C ALA A 161 -5.11 -7.78 1.43
N VAL A 162 -3.94 -7.68 0.79
CA VAL A 162 -3.57 -6.55 -0.07
C VAL A 162 -4.50 -6.48 -1.29
N TYR A 163 -4.81 -7.63 -1.90
CA TYR A 163 -5.78 -7.71 -3.00
C TYR A 163 -7.17 -7.24 -2.58
N ALA A 164 -7.68 -7.74 -1.45
CA ALA A 164 -8.99 -7.34 -0.93
C ALA A 164 -9.06 -5.83 -0.61
N GLN A 165 -7.98 -5.27 -0.06
CA GLN A 165 -7.87 -3.83 0.13
C GLN A 165 -7.88 -3.06 -1.19
N ALA A 166 -7.18 -3.55 -2.22
CA ALA A 166 -7.14 -2.90 -3.53
C ALA A 166 -8.51 -2.87 -4.21
N ILE A 167 -9.25 -3.98 -4.14
CA ILE A 167 -10.63 -4.05 -4.64
C ILE A 167 -11.54 -3.08 -3.90
N TYR A 168 -11.42 -3.02 -2.57
CA TYR A 168 -12.17 -2.05 -1.79
C TYR A 168 -11.83 -0.61 -2.17
N ASP A 169 -10.55 -0.28 -2.31
CA ASP A 169 -10.11 1.04 -2.72
C ASP A 169 -10.64 1.42 -4.11
N ASP A 170 -10.67 0.48 -5.06
CA ASP A 170 -11.18 0.69 -6.42
C ASP A 170 -12.70 0.93 -6.43
N LEU A 171 -13.46 0.03 -5.80
CA LEU A 171 -14.93 0.11 -5.75
C LEU A 171 -15.45 1.32 -4.96
N THR A 172 -14.62 1.92 -4.11
CA THR A 172 -14.96 3.13 -3.36
C THR A 172 -14.35 4.41 -3.94
N GLY A 173 -13.68 4.33 -5.10
CA GLY A 173 -13.09 5.49 -5.78
C GLY A 173 -11.87 6.09 -5.05
N ARG A 174 -11.23 5.33 -4.16
CA ARG A 174 -10.09 5.77 -3.34
C ARG A 174 -8.76 5.67 -4.05
N ARG A 175 -8.58 4.59 -4.81
CA ARG A 175 -7.42 4.34 -5.64
C ARG A 175 -7.83 3.35 -6.73
N PRO A 176 -7.55 3.64 -8.01
CA PRO A 176 -7.80 2.68 -9.08
C PRO A 176 -7.00 1.40 -8.88
N LEU A 177 -7.60 0.24 -9.17
CA LEU A 177 -6.92 -1.06 -9.11
C LEU A 177 -5.66 -1.09 -10.00
N ALA A 178 -5.71 -0.40 -11.15
CA ALA A 178 -4.59 -0.27 -12.07
C ALA A 178 -3.33 0.36 -11.44
N ALA A 179 -3.51 1.34 -10.54
CA ALA A 179 -2.39 1.96 -9.84
C ALA A 179 -1.73 0.99 -8.84
N GLN A 180 -2.55 0.20 -8.14
CA GLN A 180 -2.03 -0.84 -7.24
C GLN A 180 -1.33 -1.96 -8.02
N ARG A 181 -1.85 -2.37 -9.18
CA ARG A 181 -1.17 -3.33 -10.07
C ARG A 181 0.21 -2.86 -10.49
N GLU A 182 0.32 -1.61 -10.93
CA GLU A 182 1.60 -1.05 -11.36
C GLU A 182 2.61 -0.99 -10.20
N LEU A 183 2.15 -0.59 -9.01
CA LEU A 183 2.96 -0.56 -7.81
C LEU A 183 3.58 -1.93 -7.49
N GLU A 184 2.74 -2.96 -7.41
CA GLU A 184 3.20 -4.30 -7.06
C GLU A 184 4.02 -4.93 -8.20
N ARG A 185 3.75 -4.57 -9.46
CA ARG A 185 4.54 -5.02 -10.62
C ARG A 185 5.97 -4.50 -10.54
N LEU A 186 6.16 -3.22 -10.21
CA LEU A 186 7.47 -2.62 -10.04
C LEU A 186 8.21 -3.19 -8.83
N SER A 187 7.52 -3.35 -7.69
CA SER A 187 8.08 -3.99 -6.49
C SER A 187 8.54 -5.43 -6.76
N TRP A 188 7.70 -6.24 -7.41
CA TRP A 188 8.07 -7.61 -7.75
C TRP A 188 9.29 -7.66 -8.68
N SER A 189 9.34 -6.76 -9.67
CA SER A 189 10.48 -6.63 -10.59
C SER A 189 11.78 -6.29 -9.85
N ALA A 190 11.70 -5.34 -8.90
CA ALA A 190 12.85 -4.89 -8.11
C ALA A 190 13.41 -5.98 -7.19
N SER A 191 12.53 -6.75 -6.56
CA SER A 191 12.94 -7.80 -5.61
C SER A 191 13.75 -8.92 -6.27
N GLY A 192 13.60 -9.13 -7.58
CA GLY A 192 14.15 -10.29 -8.29
C GLY A 192 13.70 -11.65 -7.74
N THR A 193 12.72 -11.66 -6.83
CA THR A 193 12.33 -12.86 -6.07
C THR A 193 11.60 -13.84 -6.97
N SER A 194 12.17 -15.03 -7.13
CA SER A 194 11.57 -16.12 -7.91
C SER A 194 10.32 -16.67 -7.21
N ALA A 195 9.31 -17.05 -7.98
CA ALA A 195 8.05 -17.63 -7.49
C ALA A 195 8.16 -18.93 -6.65
N PRO A 196 9.16 -19.83 -6.79
CA PRO A 196 9.24 -21.01 -5.92
C PRO A 196 9.75 -20.72 -4.49
N HIS A 197 10.22 -19.51 -4.22
CA HIS A 197 10.73 -19.07 -2.91
C HIS A 197 10.15 -17.72 -2.50
N LEU A 198 8.84 -17.53 -2.68
CA LEU A 198 8.10 -16.30 -2.39
C LEU A 198 8.56 -15.68 -1.07
N GLY A 199 9.39 -14.63 -1.20
CA GLY A 199 10.14 -13.94 -0.16
C GLY A 199 9.23 -13.12 0.73
N ASP A 200 9.41 -11.79 0.79
CA ASP A 200 8.45 -10.95 1.53
C ASP A 200 7.03 -11.21 0.96
N PRO A 201 6.12 -11.71 1.80
CA PRO A 201 4.82 -12.24 1.37
C PRO A 201 3.89 -11.21 0.74
N SER A 202 4.11 -9.92 0.99
CA SER A 202 3.14 -8.88 0.62
C SER A 202 3.25 -8.46 -0.85
N GLU A 203 4.46 -8.32 -1.38
CA GLU A 203 4.69 -7.72 -2.70
C GLU A 203 4.30 -8.67 -3.84
N VAL A 204 4.73 -9.93 -3.76
CA VAL A 204 4.36 -10.93 -4.78
C VAL A 204 2.95 -11.46 -4.57
N GLY A 205 2.50 -11.48 -3.32
CA GLY A 205 1.23 -12.10 -2.95
C GLY A 205 0.02 -11.43 -3.62
N PHE A 206 0.05 -10.12 -3.85
CA PHE A 206 -1.04 -9.41 -4.54
C PHE A 206 -1.23 -9.94 -5.97
N ILE A 207 -0.17 -9.94 -6.80
CA ILE A 207 -0.26 -10.32 -8.22
C ILE A 207 -0.62 -11.80 -8.35
N VAL A 208 -0.05 -12.64 -7.50
CA VAL A 208 -0.37 -14.07 -7.49
C VAL A 208 -1.83 -14.31 -7.09
N THR A 209 -2.35 -13.58 -6.10
CA THR A 209 -3.76 -13.68 -5.72
C THR A 209 -4.68 -13.20 -6.82
N GLU A 210 -4.39 -12.05 -7.43
CA GLU A 210 -5.17 -11.53 -8.55
C GLU A 210 -5.28 -12.56 -9.68
N ARG A 211 -4.16 -13.20 -10.03
CA ARG A 211 -4.14 -14.23 -11.06
C ARG A 211 -4.99 -15.46 -10.72
N LEU A 212 -5.07 -15.83 -9.45
CA LEU A 212 -5.98 -16.88 -8.99
C LEU A 212 -7.44 -16.46 -9.13
N VAL A 213 -7.78 -15.24 -8.68
CA VAL A 213 -9.13 -14.71 -8.76
C VAL A 213 -9.63 -14.60 -10.19
N GLU A 214 -8.78 -14.18 -11.13
CA GLU A 214 -9.12 -14.17 -12.56
C GLU A 214 -9.53 -15.55 -13.11
N GLN A 215 -8.98 -16.63 -12.55
CA GLN A 215 -9.23 -18.00 -13.00
C GLN A 215 -10.44 -18.63 -12.31
N THR A 216 -10.64 -18.35 -11.02
CA THR A 216 -11.52 -19.14 -10.15
C THR A 216 -12.61 -18.33 -9.47
N GLY A 217 -12.55 -17.00 -9.55
CA GLY A 217 -13.39 -16.08 -8.78
C GLY A 217 -12.83 -15.79 -7.39
N PRO A 218 -13.26 -14.67 -6.77
CA PRO A 218 -12.77 -14.19 -5.49
C PRO A 218 -13.14 -15.09 -4.29
N GLU A 219 -14.26 -15.82 -4.38
CA GLU A 219 -14.75 -16.70 -3.31
C GLU A 219 -13.81 -17.89 -3.07
N ALA A 220 -13.07 -18.31 -4.10
CA ALA A 220 -12.10 -19.40 -4.02
C ALA A 220 -10.98 -19.11 -3.00
N ILE A 221 -10.65 -17.84 -2.76
CA ILE A 221 -9.67 -17.45 -1.73
C ILE A 221 -10.13 -17.93 -0.35
N LEU A 222 -11.37 -17.61 0.03
CA LEU A 222 -11.89 -17.98 1.36
C LEU A 222 -12.16 -19.49 1.44
N GLU A 223 -12.51 -20.13 0.33
CA GLU A 223 -12.60 -21.59 0.25
C GLU A 223 -11.25 -22.26 0.54
N PHE A 224 -10.14 -21.73 0.01
CA PHE A 224 -8.79 -22.24 0.32
C PHE A 224 -8.50 -22.20 1.83
N PHE A 225 -8.84 -21.10 2.51
CA PHE A 225 -8.69 -21.00 3.96
C PHE A 225 -9.62 -21.94 4.71
N ARG A 226 -10.87 -22.09 4.25
CA ARG A 226 -11.85 -23.03 4.81
C ARG A 226 -11.39 -24.48 4.73
N LEU A 227 -10.69 -24.83 3.66
CA LEU A 227 -10.11 -26.15 3.44
C LEU A 227 -8.79 -26.38 4.19
N GLY A 228 -8.32 -25.42 4.98
CA GLY A 228 -7.16 -25.58 5.88
C GLY A 228 -5.84 -24.98 5.37
N GLY A 229 -5.88 -24.22 4.26
CA GLY A 229 -4.75 -23.40 3.82
C GLY A 229 -3.47 -24.17 3.49
N HIS A 230 -3.57 -25.46 3.16
CA HIS A 230 -2.44 -26.32 2.79
C HIS A 230 -2.45 -26.63 1.29
N ARG A 231 -1.40 -27.28 0.78
CA ARG A 231 -1.24 -27.54 -0.65
C ARG A 231 -2.42 -28.30 -1.30
N ALA A 232 -2.94 -29.34 -0.65
CA ALA A 232 -4.13 -30.04 -1.18
C ALA A 232 -5.39 -29.14 -1.20
N ALA A 233 -5.54 -28.23 -0.23
CA ALA A 233 -6.62 -27.24 -0.21
C ALA A 233 -6.49 -26.26 -1.37
N PHE A 234 -5.25 -25.90 -1.76
CA PHE A 234 -4.97 -25.05 -2.91
C PHE A 234 -5.56 -25.68 -4.19
N THR A 235 -5.23 -26.94 -4.46
CA THR A 235 -5.75 -27.62 -5.65
C THR A 235 -7.25 -27.80 -5.62
N GLN A 236 -7.83 -28.06 -4.46
CA GLN A 236 -9.27 -28.19 -4.33
C GLN A 236 -9.99 -26.86 -4.51
N ALA A 237 -9.49 -25.76 -3.94
CA ALA A 237 -10.11 -24.43 -4.04
C ALA A 237 -9.94 -23.82 -5.43
N PHE A 238 -8.74 -23.94 -6.02
CA PHE A 238 -8.39 -23.25 -7.25
C PHE A 238 -8.42 -24.13 -8.51
N GLY A 239 -8.66 -25.44 -8.35
CA GLY A 239 -8.75 -26.36 -9.49
C GLY A 239 -7.44 -26.59 -10.25
N VAL A 240 -6.30 -26.19 -9.68
CA VAL A 240 -4.96 -26.32 -10.30
C VAL A 240 -3.96 -26.90 -9.30
N ASP A 241 -3.07 -27.79 -9.76
CA ASP A 241 -1.97 -28.26 -8.92
C ASP A 241 -1.05 -27.08 -8.55
N TYR A 242 -0.62 -27.04 -7.29
CA TYR A 242 0.19 -25.94 -6.78
C TYR A 242 1.53 -25.78 -7.52
N ASP A 243 2.23 -26.87 -7.86
CA ASP A 243 3.52 -26.76 -8.57
C ASP A 243 3.31 -26.31 -10.01
N VAL A 244 2.24 -26.78 -10.66
CA VAL A 244 1.85 -26.32 -11.99
C VAL A 244 1.55 -24.82 -11.97
N PHE A 245 0.81 -24.36 -10.97
CA PHE A 245 0.53 -22.94 -10.78
C PHE A 245 1.81 -22.14 -10.49
N ALA A 246 2.66 -22.60 -9.57
CA ALA A 246 3.91 -21.93 -9.22
C ALA A 246 4.84 -21.78 -10.44
N ALA A 247 4.93 -22.81 -11.29
CA ALA A 247 5.68 -22.74 -12.54
C ALA A 247 5.07 -21.73 -13.52
N ALA A 248 3.74 -21.70 -13.65
CA ALA A 248 3.05 -20.72 -14.50
C ALA A 248 3.22 -19.28 -14.00
N ILE A 249 3.23 -19.07 -12.69
CA ILE A 249 3.50 -17.76 -12.07
C ILE A 249 4.92 -17.29 -12.34
N GLU A 250 5.91 -18.17 -12.33
CA GLU A 250 7.28 -17.79 -12.70
C GLU A 250 7.37 -17.35 -14.17
N VAL A 251 6.68 -18.04 -15.08
CA VAL A 251 6.59 -17.60 -16.48
C VAL A 251 5.88 -16.25 -16.58
N HIS A 252 4.79 -16.06 -15.84
CA HIS A 252 4.06 -14.80 -15.80
C HIS A 252 4.93 -13.66 -15.27
N ARG A 253 5.72 -13.89 -14.22
CA ARG A 253 6.67 -12.92 -13.67
C ARG A 253 7.60 -12.40 -14.76
N LEU A 254 8.18 -13.28 -15.56
CA LEU A 254 9.07 -12.89 -16.66
C LEU A 254 8.37 -12.09 -17.76
N GLN A 255 7.04 -12.20 -17.89
CA GLN A 255 6.24 -11.46 -18.86
C GLN A 255 5.85 -10.06 -18.37
N VAL A 256 5.59 -9.91 -17.07
CA VAL A 256 5.12 -8.63 -16.48
C VAL A 256 6.21 -7.83 -15.78
N ALA A 257 7.34 -8.46 -15.48
CA ALA A 257 8.48 -7.78 -14.88
C ALA A 257 8.92 -6.61 -15.75
N ALA A 258 9.08 -5.43 -15.14
CA ALA A 258 9.72 -4.31 -15.80
C ALA A 258 11.17 -4.70 -16.13
N PRO A 259 11.67 -4.39 -17.34
CA PRO A 259 13.09 -4.54 -17.62
C PRO A 259 13.87 -3.51 -16.78
N PHE A 260 14.61 -4.00 -15.79
CA PHE A 260 15.56 -3.20 -15.02
C PHE A 260 16.87 -3.05 -15.80
N GLU A 261 16.77 -2.37 -16.94
CA GLU A 261 17.87 -2.25 -17.90
C GLU A 261 18.56 -0.89 -17.85
N TRP A 262 18.05 0.03 -17.03
CA TRP A 262 18.51 1.40 -16.95
C TRP A 262 19.49 1.53 -15.81
N ARG A 263 20.70 2.04 -16.08
CA ARG A 263 21.75 2.10 -15.07
C ARG A 263 21.71 3.44 -14.35
N VAL A 264 21.66 3.38 -13.03
CA VAL A 264 21.88 4.52 -12.15
C VAL A 264 23.22 4.36 -11.45
N ALA A 265 24.06 5.38 -11.49
CA ALA A 265 25.33 5.39 -10.76
C ALA A 265 25.78 6.82 -10.42
N GLY A 266 26.44 6.97 -9.29
CA GLY A 266 26.94 8.26 -8.83
C GLY A 266 27.81 8.17 -7.59
N THR A 267 28.08 9.33 -7.01
CA THR A 267 28.88 9.49 -5.79
C THR A 267 28.13 10.39 -4.81
N VAL A 268 28.13 10.00 -3.53
CA VAL A 268 27.59 10.80 -2.43
C VAL A 268 28.73 11.46 -1.67
N PHE A 269 28.65 12.77 -1.47
CA PHE A 269 29.55 13.56 -0.65
C PHE A 269 28.81 14.15 0.55
N ASP A 270 29.50 14.25 1.68
CA ASP A 270 29.00 14.97 2.84
C ASP A 270 29.22 16.49 2.75
N SER A 271 28.77 17.22 3.76
CA SER A 271 28.92 18.68 3.82
C SER A 271 30.36 19.17 3.99
N ALA A 272 31.32 18.29 4.26
CA ALA A 272 32.76 18.57 4.23
C ALA A 272 33.40 18.26 2.86
N GLY A 273 32.60 17.85 1.87
CA GLY A 273 33.06 17.42 0.56
C GLY A 273 33.80 16.08 0.59
N GLN A 274 33.65 15.29 1.66
CA GLN A 274 34.24 13.96 1.76
C GLN A 274 33.26 12.91 1.25
N PRO A 275 33.72 11.82 0.62
CA PRO A 275 32.83 10.75 0.20
C PRO A 275 32.10 10.08 1.39
N ALA A 276 30.79 9.90 1.26
CA ALA A 276 29.94 9.36 2.30
C ALA A 276 29.67 7.86 2.10
N ALA A 277 30.41 7.02 2.83
CA ALA A 277 30.36 5.55 2.73
C ALA A 277 29.28 4.92 3.63
N GLY A 278 28.75 3.76 3.20
CA GLY A 278 27.80 2.94 3.95
C GLY A 278 26.40 3.56 4.08
N LEU A 279 25.98 4.33 3.07
CA LEU A 279 24.62 4.83 2.92
C LEU A 279 23.86 3.92 1.97
N ASP A 280 22.61 3.61 2.29
CA ASP A 280 21.74 2.90 1.38
C ASP A 280 21.09 3.88 0.42
N ILE A 281 21.06 3.50 -0.85
CA ILE A 281 20.51 4.29 -1.94
C ILE A 281 19.37 3.51 -2.56
N PHE A 282 18.22 4.14 -2.72
CA PHE A 282 17.05 3.51 -3.35
C PHE A 282 16.53 4.34 -4.51
N ALA A 283 16.16 3.69 -5.62
CA ALA A 283 15.22 4.30 -6.54
C ALA A 283 13.82 4.20 -5.95
N VAL A 284 13.13 5.33 -5.82
CA VAL A 284 11.78 5.40 -5.25
C VAL A 284 10.80 5.88 -6.32
N VAL A 285 9.75 5.11 -6.57
CA VAL A 285 8.62 5.53 -7.42
C VAL A 285 7.45 5.95 -6.54
N ARG A 286 6.73 6.98 -6.99
CA ARG A 286 5.51 7.47 -6.35
C ARG A 286 4.30 7.22 -7.25
N ILE A 287 3.36 6.42 -6.79
CA ILE A 287 2.11 6.11 -7.51
C ILE A 287 0.94 6.34 -6.56
N GLU A 288 0.04 7.27 -6.91
CA GLU A 288 -1.16 7.58 -6.12
C GLU A 288 -0.87 7.79 -4.62
N GLY A 289 0.17 8.59 -4.34
CA GLY A 289 0.62 8.96 -2.99
C GLY A 289 1.31 7.83 -2.20
N LYS A 290 1.62 6.69 -2.83
CA LYS A 290 2.45 5.63 -2.22
C LYS A 290 3.85 5.68 -2.81
N SER A 291 4.84 5.63 -1.93
CA SER A 291 6.25 5.49 -2.31
C SER A 291 6.67 4.02 -2.24
N ARG A 292 7.43 3.55 -3.23
CA ARG A 292 8.05 2.21 -3.23
C ARG A 292 9.48 2.28 -3.69
N ALA A 293 10.36 1.62 -2.93
CA ALA A 293 11.69 1.32 -3.40
C ALA A 293 11.60 0.28 -4.52
N VAL A 294 12.19 0.58 -5.67
CA VAL A 294 12.18 -0.25 -6.89
C VAL A 294 13.59 -0.44 -7.42
N GLY A 295 14.59 -0.45 -6.55
CA GLY A 295 16.00 -0.60 -6.91
C GLY A 295 16.85 -0.09 -5.75
N SER A 296 17.97 -0.75 -5.46
CA SER A 296 18.81 -0.36 -4.35
C SER A 296 20.29 -0.65 -4.57
N GLY A 297 21.13 0.10 -3.84
CA GLY A 297 22.56 -0.13 -3.70
C GLY A 297 23.06 0.47 -2.38
N GLU A 298 24.33 0.29 -2.08
CA GLU A 298 25.00 0.88 -0.92
C GLU A 298 26.22 1.67 -1.41
N THR A 299 26.52 2.81 -0.79
CA THR A 299 27.73 3.58 -1.11
C THR A 299 28.98 2.90 -0.55
N ASP A 300 30.01 2.78 -1.38
CA ASP A 300 31.29 2.20 -0.97
C ASP A 300 32.19 3.21 -0.23
N THR A 301 33.45 2.84 0.03
CA THR A 301 34.42 3.72 0.71
C THR A 301 34.77 5.01 -0.05
N GLN A 302 34.48 5.08 -1.35
CA GLN A 302 34.63 6.26 -2.18
C GLN A 302 33.29 6.98 -2.38
N GLY A 303 32.26 6.61 -1.62
CA GLY A 303 30.91 7.17 -1.74
C GLY A 303 30.18 6.74 -3.02
N GLU A 304 30.74 5.82 -3.80
CA GLU A 304 30.20 5.42 -5.09
C GLU A 304 29.07 4.42 -4.92
N PHE A 305 28.02 4.55 -5.73
CA PHE A 305 26.90 3.61 -5.79
C PHE A 305 26.49 3.30 -7.23
N GLY A 306 25.79 2.18 -7.41
CA GLY A 306 25.08 1.93 -8.65
C GLY A 306 24.12 0.74 -8.60
N PHE A 307 23.02 0.84 -9.34
CA PHE A 307 21.97 -0.16 -9.43
C PHE A 307 21.15 0.03 -10.72
N ALA A 308 20.24 -0.91 -10.98
CA ALA A 308 19.35 -0.85 -12.13
C ALA A 308 17.95 -0.35 -11.76
N THR A 309 17.28 0.35 -12.68
CA THR A 309 15.92 0.89 -12.48
C THR A 309 14.98 0.52 -13.64
N PRO A 310 13.65 0.56 -13.42
CA PRO A 310 12.66 0.15 -14.41
C PRO A 310 12.37 1.16 -15.54
N GLY A 311 12.92 2.38 -15.49
CA GLY A 311 12.51 3.45 -16.39
C GLY A 311 12.56 4.83 -15.76
N THR A 312 11.67 5.72 -16.20
CA THR A 312 11.49 7.09 -15.69
C THR A 312 10.60 7.14 -14.44
N GLY A 313 10.40 8.34 -13.87
CA GLY A 313 9.40 8.57 -12.83
C GLY A 313 9.82 8.12 -11.42
N TYR A 314 11.13 8.03 -11.18
CA TYR A 314 11.70 7.73 -9.88
C TYR A 314 12.52 8.91 -9.33
N THR A 315 12.71 8.93 -8.01
CA THR A 315 13.74 9.72 -7.32
C THR A 315 14.81 8.78 -6.75
N ILE A 316 15.95 9.32 -6.35
CA ILE A 316 16.99 8.58 -5.64
C ILE A 316 16.99 8.99 -4.18
N ALA A 317 16.45 8.14 -3.31
CA ALA A 317 16.41 8.38 -1.88
C ALA A 317 17.68 7.85 -1.19
N VAL A 318 18.20 8.62 -0.25
CA VAL A 318 19.40 8.31 0.53
C VAL A 318 19.01 8.00 1.96
N PHE A 319 19.48 6.88 2.50
CA PHE A 319 19.20 6.46 3.86
C PHE A 319 20.47 6.12 4.63
N LEU A 320 20.40 6.38 5.93
CA LEU A 320 21.39 5.96 6.92
C LEU A 320 20.81 4.84 7.79
N GLN A 321 21.54 3.74 7.93
CA GLN A 321 21.24 2.70 8.91
C GLN A 321 21.80 3.05 10.29
N CYS A 322 20.90 3.14 11.27
CA CYS A 322 21.20 3.21 12.69
C CYS A 322 21.03 1.83 13.32
N HIS A 323 22.12 1.17 13.70
CA HIS A 323 22.06 -0.07 14.47
C HIS A 323 21.85 0.24 15.96
N ARG A 324 20.82 -0.38 16.55
CA ARG A 324 20.53 -0.31 17.98
C ARG A 324 21.21 -1.47 18.72
N ASP A 325 21.42 -1.31 20.03
CA ASP A 325 22.04 -2.33 20.89
C ASP A 325 21.27 -3.66 20.95
N ASP A 326 19.96 -3.62 20.68
CA ASP A 326 19.09 -4.81 20.61
C ASP A 326 19.15 -5.53 19.24
N GLY A 327 20.01 -5.06 18.34
CA GLY A 327 20.16 -5.58 16.98
C GLY A 327 19.11 -5.06 15.99
N ALA A 328 18.16 -4.21 16.41
CA ALA A 328 17.22 -3.60 15.48
C ALA A 328 17.91 -2.52 14.64
N VAL A 329 17.50 -2.41 13.37
CA VAL A 329 17.98 -1.38 12.45
C VAL A 329 16.90 -0.31 12.31
N LYS A 330 17.23 0.94 12.62
CA LYS A 330 16.42 2.11 12.29
C LYS A 330 16.97 2.73 11.01
N TRP A 331 16.09 2.95 10.03
CA TRP A 331 16.43 3.62 8.80
C TRP A 331 16.11 5.11 8.94
N VAL A 332 17.09 5.97 8.67
CA VAL A 332 16.96 7.43 8.71
C VAL A 332 17.00 7.93 7.28
N HIS A 333 15.94 8.61 6.86
CA HIS A 333 15.87 9.18 5.52
C HIS A 333 16.66 10.49 5.49
N VAL A 334 17.66 10.60 4.63
CA VAL A 334 18.55 11.79 4.58
C VAL A 334 18.02 12.81 3.58
N GLY A 335 17.30 12.36 2.56
CA GLY A 335 16.74 13.17 1.49
C GLY A 335 16.67 12.43 0.18
N GLU A 336 16.20 13.12 -0.86
CA GLU A 336 16.02 12.55 -2.19
C GLU A 336 16.62 13.44 -3.28
N LEU A 337 17.27 12.82 -4.26
CA LEU A 337 17.69 13.45 -5.51
C LEU A 337 16.62 13.23 -6.59
N GLY A 338 16.25 14.31 -7.28
CA GLY A 338 15.33 14.29 -8.42
C GLY A 338 15.76 15.27 -9.50
N GLU A 339 14.81 15.65 -10.37
CA GLU A 339 15.04 16.48 -11.55
C GLU A 339 15.60 17.86 -11.19
N GLU A 340 15.11 18.47 -10.11
CA GLU A 340 15.52 19.81 -9.65
C GLU A 340 16.71 19.80 -8.67
N GLY A 341 17.27 18.62 -8.37
CA GLY A 341 18.38 18.45 -7.44
C GLY A 341 18.02 17.69 -6.16
N PHE A 342 18.89 17.79 -5.15
CA PHE A 342 18.75 17.07 -3.89
C PHE A 342 17.92 17.89 -2.90
N VAL A 343 16.88 17.27 -2.34
CA VAL A 343 16.02 17.79 -1.29
C VAL A 343 16.32 17.03 -0.02
N ALA A 344 16.93 17.71 0.95
CA ALA A 344 17.26 17.13 2.25
C ALA A 344 16.00 16.92 3.10
N ASP A 345 16.02 15.85 3.90
CA ASP A 345 15.03 15.57 4.93
C ASP A 345 15.61 15.97 6.31
N GLU A 346 15.02 16.96 6.96
CA GLU A 346 15.53 17.50 8.22
C GLU A 346 15.18 16.63 9.44
N ASP A 347 14.03 15.95 9.40
CA ASP A 347 13.49 15.20 10.53
C ASP A 347 13.96 13.73 10.53
N GLY A 348 14.49 13.27 9.40
CA GLY A 348 15.07 11.95 9.24
C GLY A 348 14.02 10.85 9.12
N THR A 349 12.76 11.22 8.95
CA THR A 349 11.63 10.31 8.87
C THR A 349 11.13 10.23 7.46
N TRP A 350 11.04 9.01 6.94
CA TRP A 350 10.42 8.78 5.63
C TRP A 350 8.90 8.90 5.73
N ASN A 351 8.42 10.12 5.96
CA ASN A 351 7.01 10.43 5.90
C ASN A 351 6.64 10.55 4.41
N HIS A 352 5.76 9.67 3.93
CA HIS A 352 5.24 9.65 2.55
C HIS A 352 4.47 10.93 2.11
N ARG A 353 4.64 12.05 2.82
CA ARG A 353 3.84 13.28 2.75
C ARG A 353 4.65 14.51 2.36
N GLU A 354 5.94 14.55 2.66
CA GLU A 354 6.74 15.68 2.21
C GLU A 354 6.95 15.55 0.70
N GLU A 355 6.79 16.66 0.00
CA GLU A 355 7.17 16.81 -1.40
C GLU A 355 8.67 16.53 -1.46
N GLY A 356 9.01 15.24 -1.59
CA GLY A 356 10.37 14.83 -1.95
C GLY A 356 10.73 15.44 -3.30
N ALA A 357 11.96 15.21 -3.75
CA ALA A 357 12.40 15.76 -5.01
C ALA A 357 11.44 15.41 -6.17
N GLU A 358 11.32 16.31 -7.14
CA GLU A 358 10.54 16.02 -8.34
C GLU A 358 11.14 14.80 -9.06
N PRO A 359 10.34 13.76 -9.40
CA PRO A 359 10.87 12.58 -10.04
C PRO A 359 11.53 12.91 -11.38
N PHE A 360 12.56 12.14 -11.69
CA PHE A 360 13.23 12.18 -12.99
C PHE A 360 12.25 11.96 -14.13
N ALA A 361 12.05 13.00 -14.93
CA ALA A 361 11.01 13.04 -15.96
C ALA A 361 11.54 12.65 -17.35
N ASP A 362 12.84 12.87 -17.60
CA ASP A 362 13.45 12.50 -18.87
C ASP A 362 13.54 10.97 -19.05
N GLY A 363 13.65 10.56 -20.31
CA GLY A 363 13.82 9.16 -20.70
C GLY A 363 15.28 8.72 -20.74
N ASP A 364 16.18 9.37 -19.99
CA ASP A 364 17.60 9.03 -20.03
C ASP A 364 17.80 7.62 -19.47
N ARG A 365 18.14 6.72 -20.38
CA ARG A 365 18.31 5.29 -20.11
C ARG A 365 19.37 5.03 -19.04
N ASP A 366 20.46 5.78 -19.05
CA ASP A 366 21.56 5.63 -18.09
C ASP A 366 21.85 6.96 -17.42
N ARG A 367 21.53 7.07 -16.12
CA ARG A 367 21.88 8.22 -15.28
C ARG A 367 23.16 7.90 -14.51
N THR A 368 24.29 8.23 -15.11
CA THR A 368 25.62 7.99 -14.53
C THR A 368 26.31 9.29 -14.16
N ASN A 369 27.30 9.20 -13.25
CA ASN A 369 28.04 10.36 -12.71
C ASN A 369 27.13 11.33 -11.95
N LEU A 370 26.07 10.82 -11.31
CA LEU A 370 25.27 11.62 -10.39
C LEU A 370 26.15 12.06 -9.21
N VAL A 371 25.94 13.28 -8.75
CA VAL A 371 26.60 13.83 -7.56
C VAL A 371 25.51 14.20 -6.57
N ILE A 372 25.57 13.61 -5.38
CA ILE A 372 24.66 13.91 -4.28
C ILE A 372 25.47 14.54 -3.16
N GLU A 373 25.13 15.76 -2.76
CA GLU A 373 25.74 16.44 -1.62
C GLU A 373 24.72 16.45 -0.46
N ILE A 374 24.99 15.66 0.59
CA ILE A 374 24.13 15.61 1.78
C ILE A 374 24.48 16.76 2.76
N PRO A 375 23.51 17.29 3.52
CA PRO A 375 23.70 18.53 4.29
C PRO A 375 24.60 18.37 5.54
N GLU A 376 24.87 17.14 5.96
CA GLU A 376 25.56 16.82 7.21
C GLU A 376 26.56 15.68 7.00
N THR A 377 27.57 15.59 7.88
CA THR A 377 28.46 14.42 7.90
C THR A 377 27.72 13.19 8.42
N ARG A 378 28.20 12.00 8.06
CA ARG A 378 27.63 10.74 8.55
C ARG A 378 27.63 10.68 10.09
N GLU A 379 28.70 11.13 10.72
CA GLU A 379 28.79 11.18 12.19
C GLU A 379 27.75 12.12 12.81
N SER A 380 27.48 13.26 12.17
CA SER A 380 26.44 14.21 12.61
C SER A 380 25.05 13.59 12.51
N LEU A 381 24.74 12.96 11.36
CA LEU A 381 23.47 12.25 11.16
C LEU A 381 23.29 11.11 12.17
N ILE A 382 24.35 10.34 12.45
CA ILE A 382 24.32 9.28 13.47
C ILE A 382 24.05 9.88 14.86
N ALA A 383 24.77 10.93 15.23
CA ALA A 383 24.59 11.59 16.52
C ALA A 383 23.17 12.14 16.70
N LYS A 384 22.62 12.75 15.65
CA LYS A 384 21.30 13.38 15.63
C LYS A 384 20.16 12.37 15.68
N HIS A 385 20.23 11.30 14.89
CA HIS A 385 19.08 10.41 14.66
C HIS A 385 19.20 9.01 15.27
N CYS A 386 20.41 8.53 15.61
CA CYS A 386 20.62 7.17 16.12
C CYS A 386 20.76 7.07 17.66
N GLN A 387 20.97 8.18 18.38
CA GLN A 387 21.23 8.16 19.83
C GLN A 387 19.96 8.05 20.71
N GLN A 388 18.84 7.53 20.17
CA GLN A 388 17.54 7.38 20.84
C GLN A 388 17.05 5.92 20.83
#